data_AF-A0A5P2CCU9-F1
#
_entry.id   AF-A0A5P2CCU9-F1
#
_cell.length_a   1.000
_cell.length_b   1.000
_cell.length_c   1.000
_cell.angle_alpha   90.00
_cell.angle_beta   90.00
_cell.angle_gamma   90.00
#
_symmetry.space_group_name_H-M   'P 1'
#
loop_
_entity.id
_entity.type
_entity.pdbx_description
1 polymer ?
#
loop_
_entity_poly.entity_id
_entity_poly.type
_entity_poly.pdbx_seq_one_letter_code
_entity_poly.pdbx_strand_id
1 'polypeptide(L)'
;MANETTNTAFYRWLVARCRSAGYDTGHLETHTEIIMITSVALSEGLTPEATGHIADALGVTSRELTRAYLGEMRQKPIPELLAHPDLAALDAHLNEIAGTG
;
A
#
# COMPACT_ATOMS: atom_id res chain seq x y z
N MET A 1 7.54 11.81 -19.27
CA MET A 1 6.42 11.45 -18.38
C MET A 1 6.97 11.48 -16.96
N ALA A 2 6.62 12.47 -16.15
CA ALA A 2 7.04 12.50 -14.75
C ALA A 2 6.34 11.33 -14.04
N ASN A 3 7.12 10.44 -13.44
CA ASN A 3 6.61 9.22 -12.82
C ASN A 3 5.76 9.62 -11.60
N GLU A 4 4.42 9.55 -11.69
CA GLU A 4 3.51 9.97 -10.60
C GLU A 4 3.90 9.37 -9.25
N THR A 5 4.46 8.15 -9.26
CA THR A 5 4.96 7.42 -8.10
C THR A 5 6.03 8.18 -7.30
N THR A 6 6.95 8.91 -7.96
CA THR A 6 8.06 9.60 -7.28
C THR A 6 7.66 10.95 -6.68
N ASN A 7 6.42 11.40 -6.90
CA ASN A 7 5.88 12.63 -6.35
C ASN A 7 4.86 12.40 -5.23
N THR A 8 4.85 11.22 -4.62
CA THR A 8 3.98 10.89 -3.48
C THR A 8 4.66 11.22 -2.16
N ALA A 9 3.89 11.52 -1.11
CA ALA A 9 4.43 11.72 0.23
C ALA A 9 5.01 10.41 0.79
N PHE A 10 4.43 9.26 0.44
CA PHE A 10 4.90 7.93 0.80
C PHE A 10 6.26 7.63 0.17
N TYR A 11 6.45 7.94 -1.11
CA TYR A 11 7.77 7.81 -1.75
C TYR A 11 8.83 8.65 -1.03
N ARG A 12 8.55 9.93 -0.75
CA ARG A 12 9.48 10.81 -0.02
C ARG A 12 9.79 10.29 1.38
N TRP A 13 8.76 9.78 2.08
CA TRP A 13 8.90 9.15 3.39
C TRP A 13 9.79 7.90 3.31
N LEU A 14 9.57 7.04 2.30
CA LEU A 14 10.31 5.80 2.12
C LEU A 14 11.80 6.07 1.81
N VAL A 15 12.09 7.03 0.92
CA VAL A 15 13.47 7.48 0.66
C VAL A 15 14.14 7.98 1.94
N ALA A 16 13.46 8.78 2.76
CA ALA A 16 14.01 9.28 4.01
C ALA A 16 14.32 8.16 5.01
N ARG A 17 13.45 7.14 5.09
CA ARG A 17 13.67 5.95 5.93
C ARG A 17 14.82 5.09 5.42
N CYS A 18 14.90 4.85 4.11
CA CYS A 18 16.02 4.14 3.49
C CYS A 18 17.35 4.84 3.80
N ARG A 19 17.42 6.16 3.66
CA ARG A 19 18.63 6.93 4.02
C ARG A 19 18.99 6.81 5.49
N SER A 20 17.99 6.86 6.37
CA SER A 20 18.21 6.76 7.83
C SER A 20 18.68 5.36 8.24
N ALA A 21 18.26 4.33 7.52
CA ALA A 21 18.72 2.95 7.70
C ALA A 21 20.07 2.65 7.02
N GLY A 22 20.65 3.62 6.31
CA GLY A 22 21.98 3.49 5.68
C GLY A 22 21.98 2.98 4.23
N TYR A 23 20.82 2.87 3.59
CA TYR A 23 20.74 2.46 2.18
C TYR A 23 21.16 3.59 1.22
N ASP A 24 21.87 3.24 0.16
CA ASP A 24 22.23 4.16 -0.92
C ASP A 24 21.03 4.37 -1.87
N THR A 25 20.22 5.39 -1.58
CA THR A 25 19.06 5.75 -2.43
C THR A 25 19.42 6.30 -3.81
N GLY A 26 20.70 6.57 -4.09
CA GLY A 26 21.21 6.95 -5.40
C GLY A 26 21.61 5.75 -6.25
N HIS A 27 21.79 4.57 -5.65
CA HIS A 27 22.02 3.32 -6.36
C HIS A 27 20.77 2.89 -7.11
N LEU A 28 20.93 2.49 -8.38
CA LEU A 28 19.82 2.19 -9.28
C LEU A 28 18.89 1.10 -8.74
N GLU A 29 19.47 0.06 -8.13
CA GLU A 29 18.71 -1.06 -7.57
C GLU A 29 17.81 -0.63 -6.43
N THR A 30 18.38 0.03 -5.41
CA THR A 30 17.64 0.58 -4.27
C THR A 30 16.58 1.58 -4.72
N HIS A 31 16.89 2.42 -5.70
CA HIS A 31 15.93 3.36 -6.26
C HIS A 31 14.74 2.63 -6.94
N THR A 32 15.02 1.55 -7.66
CA THR A 32 14.00 0.73 -8.32
C THR A 32 13.12 0.02 -7.30
N GLU A 33 13.69 -0.54 -6.24
CA GLU A 33 12.94 -1.17 -5.15
C GLU A 33 12.00 -0.17 -4.45
N ILE A 34 12.48 1.03 -4.14
CA ILE A 34 11.66 2.09 -3.54
C ILE A 34 10.45 2.41 -4.43
N ILE A 35 10.64 2.51 -5.75
CA ILE A 35 9.55 2.76 -6.70
C ILE A 35 8.56 1.59 -6.73
N MET A 36 9.05 0.35 -6.74
CA MET A 36 8.19 -0.84 -6.73
C MET A 36 7.35 -0.92 -5.45
N ILE A 37 7.98 -0.77 -4.28
CA ILE A 37 7.28 -0.78 -2.99
C ILE A 37 6.22 0.33 -2.94
N THR A 38 6.57 1.54 -3.39
CA THR A 38 5.62 2.66 -3.46
C THR A 38 4.43 2.32 -4.36
N SER A 39 4.68 1.73 -5.53
CA SER A 39 3.64 1.41 -6.51
C SER A 39 2.67 0.36 -5.98
N VAL A 40 3.19 -0.71 -5.36
CA VAL A 40 2.37 -1.79 -4.76
C VAL A 40 1.56 -1.25 -3.58
N ALA A 41 2.23 -0.56 -2.65
CA ALA A 41 1.59 -0.03 -1.44
C ALA A 41 0.43 0.93 -1.75
N LEU A 42 0.55 1.77 -2.78
CA LEU A 42 -0.50 2.74 -3.15
C LEU A 42 -1.61 2.16 -4.04
N SER A 43 -1.39 1.00 -4.67
CA SER A 43 -2.36 0.37 -5.58
C SER A 43 -3.25 -0.64 -4.88
N GLU A 44 -2.67 -1.54 -4.09
CA GLU A 44 -3.36 -2.65 -3.44
C GLU A 44 -3.05 -2.78 -1.95
N GLY A 45 -2.07 -2.02 -1.45
CA GLY A 45 -1.52 -2.18 -0.11
C GLY A 45 -0.44 -3.26 -0.06
N LEU A 46 0.24 -3.37 1.08
CA LEU A 46 1.24 -4.40 1.32
C LEU A 46 0.64 -5.57 2.11
N THR A 47 1.08 -6.79 1.82
CA THR A 47 0.74 -7.95 2.64
C THR A 47 1.33 -7.80 4.05
N PRO A 48 0.78 -8.46 5.08
CA PRO A 48 1.33 -8.40 6.44
C PRO A 48 2.80 -8.84 6.50
N GLU A 49 3.16 -9.87 5.74
CA GLU A 49 4.53 -10.39 5.64
C GLU A 49 5.47 -9.35 5.03
N ALA A 50 5.12 -8.80 3.86
CA ALA A 50 5.93 -7.76 3.21
C ALA A 50 6.04 -6.50 4.08
N THR A 51 4.95 -6.09 4.73
CA THR A 51 4.93 -4.97 5.66
C THR A 51 5.87 -5.21 6.85
N GLY A 52 5.90 -6.43 7.39
CA GLY A 52 6.80 -6.81 8.48
C GLY A 52 8.27 -6.73 8.04
N HIS A 53 8.61 -7.36 6.92
CA HIS A 53 9.97 -7.37 6.39
C HIS A 53 10.50 -5.97 6.06
N ILE A 54 9.69 -5.15 5.39
CA ILE A 54 10.08 -3.76 5.03
C ILE A 54 10.20 -2.91 6.29
N ALA A 55 9.29 -3.06 7.26
CA ALA A 55 9.35 -2.30 8.50
C ALA A 55 10.61 -2.62 9.31
N ASP A 56 10.97 -3.90 9.42
CA ASP A 56 12.19 -4.37 10.06
C ASP A 56 13.44 -3.79 9.38
N ALA A 57 13.53 -3.91 8.04
CA ALA A 57 14.63 -3.37 7.24
C ALA A 57 14.82 -1.85 7.41
N LEU A 58 13.72 -1.11 7.62
CA LEU A 58 13.73 0.34 7.78
C LEU A 58 13.86 0.80 9.24
N GLY A 59 13.88 -0.14 10.21
CA GLY A 59 13.89 0.17 11.63
C GLY A 59 12.63 0.89 12.13
N VAL A 60 11.46 0.61 11.52
CA VAL A 60 10.17 1.19 11.90
C VAL A 60 9.18 0.09 12.29
N THR A 61 8.04 0.47 12.86
CA THR A 61 6.97 -0.51 13.12
C THR A 61 6.12 -0.74 11.88
N SER A 62 5.55 -1.93 11.71
CA SER A 62 4.59 -2.22 10.64
C SER A 62 3.43 -1.22 10.64
N ARG A 63 2.94 -0.82 11.83
CA ARG A 63 1.89 0.20 11.98
C ARG A 63 2.31 1.56 11.42
N GLU A 64 3.56 1.96 11.63
CA GLU A 64 4.09 3.22 11.10
C GLU A 64 4.18 3.18 9.57
N LEU A 65 4.69 2.07 9.02
CA LEU A 65 4.75 1.85 7.57
C LEU A 65 3.35 1.85 6.94
N THR A 66 2.40 1.11 7.50
CA THR A 66 1.01 1.07 7.02
C THR A 66 0.37 2.45 7.05
N ARG A 67 0.53 3.21 8.14
CA ARG A 67 0.01 4.58 8.23
C ARG A 67 0.61 5.50 7.17
N ALA A 68 1.87 5.31 6.80
CA ALA A 68 2.57 6.16 5.84
C ALA A 68 2.00 6.04 4.42
N TYR A 69 1.56 4.86 3.98
CA TYR A 69 0.95 4.70 2.65
C TYR A 69 -0.58 4.79 2.65
N LEU A 70 -1.26 4.47 3.76
CA LEU A 70 -2.73 4.47 3.84
C LEU A 70 -3.38 5.80 3.48
N GLY A 71 -2.74 6.93 3.82
CA GLY A 71 -3.27 8.27 3.52
C GLY A 71 -3.25 8.64 2.03
N GLU A 72 -2.45 7.93 1.23
CA GLU A 72 -2.29 8.17 -0.21
C GLU A 72 -2.69 6.96 -1.06
N MET A 73 -3.09 5.84 -0.44
CA MET A 73 -3.69 4.73 -1.18
C MET A 73 -4.80 5.29 -2.05
N ARG A 74 -4.68 5.10 -3.36
CA ARG A 74 -5.76 5.49 -4.27
C ARG A 74 -6.96 4.67 -3.83
N GLN A 75 -7.95 5.30 -3.22
CA GLN A 75 -9.24 4.67 -3.03
C GLN A 75 -9.68 4.24 -4.43
N LYS A 76 -9.66 2.93 -4.72
CA LYS A 76 -10.49 2.44 -5.82
C LYS A 76 -11.88 3.01 -5.54
N PRO A 77 -12.48 3.77 -6.46
CA PRO A 77 -13.83 4.24 -6.24
C PRO A 77 -14.69 2.99 -5.98
N ILE A 78 -15.14 2.84 -4.73
CA ILE A 78 -16.16 1.87 -4.33
C ILE A 78 -17.35 1.83 -5.32
N PRO A 79 -17.74 2.94 -5.99
CA PRO A 79 -18.76 2.89 -7.05
C PRO A 79 -18.51 1.89 -8.19
N GLU A 80 -17.26 1.61 -8.58
CA GLU A 80 -16.98 0.69 -9.70
C GLU A 80 -17.05 -0.79 -9.26
N LEU A 81 -16.73 -1.10 -8.01
CA LEU A 81 -16.92 -2.45 -7.45
C LEU A 81 -18.41 -2.76 -7.22
N LEU A 82 -19.19 -1.77 -6.79
CA LEU A 82 -20.65 -1.90 -6.64
C LEU A 82 -21.40 -1.97 -7.98
N ALA A 83 -20.77 -1.57 -9.09
CA ALA A 83 -21.34 -1.68 -10.43
C ALA A 83 -21.24 -3.10 -11.02
N HIS A 84 -20.52 -4.02 -10.36
CA HIS A 84 -20.47 -5.42 -10.77
C HIS A 84 -21.64 -6.21 -10.15
N PRO A 85 -22.53 -6.80 -10.97
CA PRO A 85 -23.69 -7.56 -10.49
C PRO A 85 -23.31 -8.80 -9.65
N ASP A 86 -22.07 -9.27 -9.73
CA ASP A 86 -21.53 -10.36 -8.90
C ASP A 86 -21.36 -9.98 -7.42
N LEU A 87 -21.11 -8.70 -7.10
CA LEU A 87 -20.92 -8.25 -5.70
C LEU A 87 -22.25 -7.95 -5.00
N ALA A 88 -23.30 -7.61 -5.74
CA ALA A 88 -24.66 -7.50 -5.19
C ALA A 88 -25.20 -8.87 -4.73
N ALA A 89 -24.81 -9.95 -5.41
CA ALA A 89 -25.14 -11.31 -5.00
C ALA A 89 -24.41 -11.73 -3.71
N LEU A 90 -23.17 -11.26 -3.51
CA LEU A 90 -22.39 -11.54 -2.31
C LEU A 90 -22.97 -10.83 -1.07
N ASP A 91 -23.47 -9.60 -1.22
CA ASP A 91 -24.12 -8.86 -0.13
C ASP A 91 -25.45 -9.49 0.31
N ALA A 92 -26.23 -10.02 -0.63
CA ALA A 92 -27.43 -10.80 -0.34
C ALA A 92 -27.11 -12.09 0.45
N HIS A 93 -26.04 -12.78 0.07
CA HIS A 93 -25.61 -14.01 0.74
C HIS A 93 -25.09 -13.75 2.17
N LEU A 94 -24.39 -12.64 2.38
CA LEU A 94 -23.90 -12.24 3.72
C LEU A 94 -25.03 -11.80 4.66
N ASN A 95 -26.07 -11.13 4.13
CA ASN A 95 -27.26 -10.78 4.91
C ASN A 95 -28.12 -12.00 5.30
N GLU A 96 -28.17 -13.05 4.48
CA GLU A 96 -28.80 -14.33 4.87
C GLU A 96 -28.06 -15.01 6.03
N ILE A 97 -26.72 -14.98 6.02
CA ILE A 97 -25.89 -15.57 7.08
C ILE A 97 -26.00 -14.74 8.39
N ALA A 98 -26.07 -13.41 8.30
CA ALA A 98 -26.21 -12.54 9.46
C ALA A 98 -27.63 -12.53 10.07
N GLY A 99 -28.65 -13.00 9.33
CA GLY A 99 -30.05 -13.02 9.75
C GLY A 99 -30.51 -14.26 10.54
N THR A 100 -29.62 -15.21 10.84
CA THR A 100 -29.94 -16.36 11.70
C THR A 100 -29.28 -16.21 13.07
N GLY A 101 -29.95 -15.42 13.92
CA GLY A 101 -29.64 -15.26 15.35
C GLY A 101 -30.79 -14.62 16.09
#